data_AF-H9A6D1-F1
#
_entry.id   AF-H9A6D1-F1
#
_cell.length_a   1.000
_cell.length_b   1.000
_cell.length_c   1.000
_cell.angle_alpha   90.00
_cell.angle_beta   90.00
_cell.angle_gamma   90.00
#
_symmetry.space_group_name_H-M   'P 1'
#
loop_
_entity.id
_entity.type
_entity.pdbx_description
1 polymer ?
#
loop_
_entity_poly.entity_id
_entity_poly.type
_entity_poly.pdbx_seq_one_letter_code
_entity_poly.pdbx_strand_id
1 'polypeptide(L)'
;VKLGRVSEECGFDTVWLLEHHFTEFGLLGNPYVAAAYLLGATKKLNVGTAAIVLPTAHPVRQLEDVNLLDQMSKGRFRFGICRGLYNKDFRVFGVDMDNTRALTECWYGLIKNGMTEGYVEADNEHIKFHKVKVNPTAYSKSGAPVYVVAESASTTEWAAQHGLPMILSWIINTNEK
;
A
#
# COMPACT_ATOMS: atom_id res chain seq x y z
N VAL A 1 17.48 7.42 -4.44
CA VAL A 1 17.46 7.87 -5.86
C VAL A 1 18.39 7.07 -6.76
N LYS A 2 19.73 7.12 -6.61
CA LYS A 2 20.68 6.41 -7.51
C LYS A 2 20.39 4.90 -7.60
N LEU A 3 20.22 4.23 -6.45
CA LEU A 3 19.90 2.80 -6.40
C LEU A 3 18.62 2.45 -7.16
N GLY A 4 17.54 3.21 -6.99
CA GLY A 4 16.29 2.95 -7.72
C GLY A 4 16.44 3.08 -9.23
N ARG A 5 17.27 4.01 -9.73
CA ARG A 5 17.47 4.18 -11.18
C ARG A 5 18.30 3.04 -11.79
N VAL A 6 19.37 2.62 -11.11
CA VAL A 6 20.25 1.56 -11.63
C VAL A 6 19.61 0.18 -11.56
N SER A 7 18.55 -0.01 -10.75
CA SER A 7 17.85 -1.30 -10.65
C SER A 7 17.37 -1.84 -12.00
N GLU A 8 16.87 -0.99 -12.90
CA GLU A 8 16.43 -1.40 -14.25
C GLU A 8 17.60 -1.93 -15.09
N GLU A 9 18.79 -1.31 -14.97
CA GLU A 9 20.02 -1.73 -15.67
C GLU A 9 20.63 -2.99 -15.06
N CYS A 10 20.45 -3.20 -13.77
CA CYS A 10 20.90 -4.40 -13.05
C CYS A 10 19.98 -5.62 -13.25
N GLY A 11 18.92 -5.50 -14.05
CA GLY A 11 18.00 -6.61 -14.34
C GLY A 11 16.93 -6.87 -13.27
N PHE A 12 16.68 -5.92 -12.37
CA PHE A 12 15.54 -6.01 -11.44
C PHE A 12 14.27 -5.48 -12.10
N ASP A 13 13.20 -6.28 -12.08
CA ASP A 13 11.90 -5.88 -12.65
C ASP A 13 11.10 -4.93 -11.75
N THR A 14 11.37 -4.95 -10.44
CA THR A 14 10.63 -4.17 -9.43
C THR A 14 11.53 -3.64 -8.33
N VAL A 15 11.38 -2.35 -7.99
CA VAL A 15 11.94 -1.77 -6.76
C VAL A 15 10.85 -1.67 -5.70
N TRP A 16 11.12 -2.19 -4.50
CA TRP A 16 10.19 -2.14 -3.36
C TRP A 16 10.63 -1.10 -2.33
N LEU A 17 9.71 -0.23 -1.91
CA LEU A 17 9.97 0.89 -1.00
C LEU A 17 9.32 0.66 0.37
N LEU A 18 10.12 0.75 1.43
CA LEU A 18 9.66 0.67 2.81
C LEU A 18 9.11 2.03 3.28
N GLU A 19 8.00 2.00 4.03
CA GLU A 19 7.52 3.12 4.83
C GLU A 19 8.14 3.09 6.23
N HIS A 20 8.72 4.21 6.68
CA HIS A 20 9.09 4.39 8.08
C HIS A 20 9.13 5.87 8.46
N HIS A 21 8.76 6.18 9.70
CA HIS A 21 8.66 7.55 10.18
C HIS A 21 9.56 7.84 11.40
N PHE A 22 10.02 9.08 11.50
CA PHE A 22 10.56 9.70 12.73
C PHE A 22 11.85 9.10 13.32
N THR A 23 12.48 8.10 12.71
CA THR A 23 13.78 7.56 13.17
C THR A 23 14.70 7.18 12.01
N GLU A 24 15.98 7.00 12.31
CA GLU A 24 17.05 6.63 11.38
C GLU A 24 16.93 5.22 10.79
N PHE A 25 16.02 4.38 11.29
CA PHE A 25 15.76 3.03 10.74
C PHE A 25 15.33 3.10 9.27
N GLY A 26 14.57 4.13 8.90
CA GLY A 26 14.18 4.43 7.53
C GLY A 26 13.68 5.86 7.39
N LEU A 27 14.20 6.59 6.41
CA LEU A 27 13.90 8.02 6.25
C LEU A 27 12.73 8.30 5.30
N LEU A 28 12.17 7.25 4.68
CA LEU A 28 11.08 7.37 3.71
C LEU A 28 9.73 7.18 4.40
N GLY A 29 9.10 8.29 4.81
CA GLY A 29 7.74 8.26 5.38
C GLY A 29 6.62 8.27 4.34
N ASN A 30 6.90 8.55 3.06
CA ASN A 30 5.88 8.67 2.02
C ASN A 30 6.25 7.86 0.76
N PRO A 31 6.08 6.52 0.77
CA PRO A 31 6.46 5.68 -0.36
C PRO A 31 5.67 5.98 -1.65
N TYR A 32 4.43 6.47 -1.57
CA TYR A 32 3.69 6.90 -2.76
C TYR A 32 4.43 8.00 -3.53
N VAL A 33 4.94 9.01 -2.83
CA VAL A 33 5.64 10.15 -3.43
C VAL A 33 6.99 9.71 -4.01
N ALA A 34 7.74 8.87 -3.28
CA ALA A 34 8.99 8.32 -3.79
C ALA A 34 8.76 7.37 -4.99
N ALA A 35 7.66 6.62 -4.99
CA ALA A 35 7.26 5.80 -6.12
C ALA A 35 6.91 6.67 -7.34
N ALA A 36 6.17 7.77 -7.16
CA ALA A 36 5.87 8.72 -8.23
C ALA A 36 7.15 9.23 -8.89
N TYR A 37 8.14 9.63 -8.08
CA TYR A 37 9.44 10.08 -8.58
C TYR A 37 10.16 8.99 -9.40
N LEU A 38 10.23 7.77 -8.87
CA LEU A 38 10.97 6.69 -9.54
C LEU A 38 10.25 6.19 -10.80
N LEU A 39 8.93 6.08 -10.77
CA LEU A 39 8.11 5.73 -11.93
C LEU A 39 8.21 6.79 -13.03
N GLY A 40 8.23 8.07 -12.68
CA GLY A 40 8.44 9.16 -13.65
C GLY A 40 9.86 9.19 -14.25
N ALA A 41 10.85 8.67 -13.51
CA ALA A 41 12.24 8.61 -13.97
C ALA A 41 12.60 7.33 -14.76
N THR A 42 11.67 6.38 -14.90
CA THR A 42 11.91 5.05 -15.52
C THR A 42 10.84 4.73 -16.57
N LYS A 43 11.14 3.79 -17.47
CA LYS A 43 10.22 3.43 -18.56
C LYS A 43 9.57 2.06 -18.40
N LYS A 44 10.29 1.05 -17.91
CA LYS A 44 9.78 -0.32 -17.79
C LYS A 44 9.76 -0.81 -16.34
N LEU A 45 10.64 -0.27 -15.50
CA LEU A 45 10.74 -0.63 -14.08
C LEU A 45 9.37 -0.52 -13.37
N ASN A 46 8.98 -1.57 -12.66
CA ASN A 46 7.86 -1.49 -11.71
C ASN A 46 8.35 -0.92 -10.38
N VAL A 47 7.46 -0.22 -9.67
CA VAL A 47 7.78 0.28 -8.33
C VAL A 47 6.67 -0.12 -7.38
N GLY A 48 7.05 -0.78 -6.30
CA GLY A 48 6.15 -1.28 -5.28
C GLY A 48 6.41 -0.67 -3.92
N THR A 49 5.43 -0.81 -3.05
CA THR A 49 5.53 -0.49 -1.62
C THR A 49 5.62 -1.79 -0.83
N ALA A 50 6.56 -1.91 0.12
CA ALA A 50 6.72 -3.09 0.97
C ALA A 50 7.02 -2.65 2.43
N ALA A 51 6.06 -2.03 3.12
CA ALA A 51 4.68 -1.80 2.69
C ALA A 51 4.15 -0.46 3.19
N ILE A 52 3.02 -0.01 2.63
CA ILE A 52 2.24 1.10 3.17
C ILE A 52 1.61 0.67 4.50
N VAL A 53 1.75 1.49 5.53
CA VAL A 53 1.07 1.33 6.82
C VAL A 53 -0.38 1.80 6.68
N LEU A 54 -1.21 0.93 6.12
CA LEU A 54 -2.53 1.26 5.59
C LEU A 54 -3.44 2.05 6.55
N PRO A 55 -3.52 1.72 7.86
CA PRO A 55 -4.42 2.43 8.77
C PRO A 55 -4.07 3.90 9.01
N THR A 56 -2.81 4.30 8.83
CA THR A 56 -2.30 5.60 9.31
C THR A 56 -2.58 6.79 8.38
N ALA A 57 -3.27 6.55 7.26
CA ALA A 57 -3.70 7.61 6.34
C ALA A 57 -5.15 7.41 5.90
N HIS A 58 -5.81 8.50 5.49
CA HIS A 58 -7.21 8.47 5.07
C HIS A 58 -7.38 7.59 3.81
N PRO A 59 -8.31 6.61 3.78
CA PRO A 59 -8.38 5.61 2.71
C PRO A 59 -8.71 6.23 1.34
N VAL A 60 -9.55 7.28 1.29
CA VAL A 60 -9.86 7.99 0.02
C VAL A 60 -8.62 8.70 -0.55
N ARG A 61 -7.76 9.30 0.29
CA ARG A 61 -6.51 9.93 -0.17
C ARG A 61 -5.55 8.88 -0.72
N GLN A 62 -5.43 7.75 -0.02
CA GLN A 62 -4.61 6.63 -0.48
C GLN A 62 -5.12 6.07 -1.82
N LEU A 63 -6.43 5.97 -2.01
CA LEU A 63 -7.01 5.55 -3.29
C LEU A 63 -6.69 6.54 -4.42
N GLU A 64 -6.77 7.85 -4.17
CA GLU A 64 -6.35 8.88 -5.14
C GLU A 64 -4.87 8.70 -5.52
N ASP A 65 -3.98 8.56 -4.53
CA ASP A 65 -2.54 8.34 -4.76
C ASP A 65 -2.28 7.06 -5.56
N VAL A 66 -2.95 5.95 -5.22
CA VAL A 66 -2.80 4.68 -5.93
C VAL A 66 -3.26 4.82 -7.39
N ASN A 67 -4.42 5.43 -7.64
CA ASN A 67 -4.92 5.64 -9.00
C ASN A 67 -4.04 6.61 -9.80
N LEU A 68 -3.50 7.65 -9.15
CA LEU A 68 -2.54 8.57 -9.77
C LEU A 68 -1.27 7.82 -10.20
N LEU A 69 -0.70 7.00 -9.32
CA LEU A 69 0.49 6.20 -9.62
C LEU A 69 0.23 5.18 -10.72
N ASP A 70 -0.91 4.51 -10.69
CA ASP A 70 -1.35 3.55 -11.71
C ASP A 70 -1.47 4.23 -13.09
N GLN A 71 -2.12 5.40 -13.15
CA GLN A 71 -2.29 6.19 -14.36
C GLN A 71 -0.98 6.75 -14.91
N MET A 72 -0.23 7.49 -14.09
CA MET A 72 1.02 8.13 -14.52
C MET A 72 2.06 7.12 -14.96
N SER A 73 2.06 5.94 -14.37
CA SER A 73 3.01 4.88 -14.69
C SER A 73 2.53 3.89 -15.74
N LYS A 74 1.25 3.96 -16.16
CA LYS A 74 0.59 2.99 -17.06
C LYS A 74 0.64 1.56 -16.51
N GLY A 75 0.26 1.36 -15.25
CA GLY A 75 0.14 0.02 -14.65
C GLY A 75 1.42 -0.54 -14.02
N ARG A 76 2.46 0.28 -13.80
CA ARG A 76 3.75 -0.17 -13.23
C ARG A 76 3.85 -0.04 -11.72
N PHE A 77 2.83 0.50 -11.06
CA PHE A 77 2.78 0.55 -9.60
C PHE A 77 2.34 -0.80 -9.00
N ARG A 78 2.90 -1.17 -7.84
CA ARG A 78 2.49 -2.34 -7.03
C ARG A 78 2.16 -1.88 -5.61
N PHE A 79 0.95 -2.15 -5.16
CA PHE A 79 0.45 -1.61 -3.90
C PHE A 79 0.60 -2.63 -2.78
N GLY A 80 1.74 -2.65 -2.10
CA GLY A 80 1.93 -3.52 -0.94
C GLY A 80 1.51 -2.82 0.35
N ILE A 81 0.73 -3.54 1.16
CA ILE A 81 0.11 -3.04 2.39
C ILE A 81 0.52 -3.88 3.61
N CYS A 82 0.53 -3.25 4.77
CA CYS A 82 0.68 -3.91 6.06
C CYS A 82 -0.16 -3.21 7.14
N ARG A 83 -0.27 -3.87 8.30
CA ARG A 83 -1.00 -3.34 9.46
C ARG A 83 -0.24 -2.25 10.22
N GLY A 84 1.08 -2.15 10.05
CA GLY A 84 1.97 -1.32 10.85
C GLY A 84 2.52 -2.04 12.08
N LEU A 85 3.77 -1.69 12.43
CA LEU A 85 4.50 -2.29 13.55
C LEU A 85 4.72 -1.32 14.71
N TYR A 86 4.90 -0.04 14.43
CA TYR A 86 5.42 0.92 15.40
C TYR A 86 4.33 1.85 15.94
N ASN A 87 4.07 1.78 17.24
CA ASN A 87 3.07 2.63 17.92
C ASN A 87 3.30 4.14 17.72
N LYS A 88 4.54 4.58 17.49
CA LYS A 88 4.88 5.98 17.21
C LYS A 88 4.09 6.54 16.02
N ASP A 89 3.84 5.73 14.99
CA ASP A 89 3.16 6.16 13.78
C ASP A 89 1.69 6.44 14.10
N PHE A 90 1.02 5.47 14.73
CA PHE A 90 -0.35 5.57 15.24
C PHE A 90 -0.56 6.78 16.16
N ARG A 91 0.36 6.98 17.11
CA ARG A 91 0.28 8.09 18.06
C ARG A 91 0.36 9.46 17.39
N VAL A 92 1.20 9.60 16.36
CA VAL A 92 1.41 10.87 15.65
C VAL A 92 0.28 11.13 14.64
N PHE A 93 -0.15 10.11 13.91
CA PHE A 93 -1.21 10.22 12.91
C PHE A 93 -2.63 10.13 13.49
N GLY A 94 -2.76 9.95 14.81
CA GLY A 94 -4.04 9.99 15.51
C GLY A 94 -4.92 8.77 15.26
N VAL A 95 -4.29 7.60 15.10
CA VAL A 95 -4.97 6.32 14.85
C VAL A 95 -4.77 5.41 16.05
N ASP A 96 -5.80 4.64 16.39
CA ASP A 96 -5.71 3.64 17.45
C ASP A 96 -5.00 2.36 16.95
N MET A 97 -3.88 2.01 17.60
CA MET A 97 -3.06 0.86 17.23
C MET A 97 -3.76 -0.48 17.57
N ASP A 98 -4.62 -0.50 18.58
CA ASP A 98 -5.29 -1.72 19.03
C ASP A 98 -6.27 -2.25 17.96
N ASN A 99 -6.74 -1.35 17.09
CA ASN A 99 -7.68 -1.64 16.01
C ASN A 99 -7.03 -1.81 14.63
N THR A 100 -5.70 -1.93 14.55
CA THR A 100 -4.94 -2.01 13.29
C THR A 100 -5.45 -3.05 12.29
N ARG A 101 -5.85 -4.24 12.76
CA ARG A 101 -6.42 -5.28 11.89
C ARG A 101 -7.72 -4.78 11.27
N ALA A 102 -8.73 -4.44 12.08
CA ALA A 102 -10.03 -3.99 11.61
C ALA A 102 -9.93 -2.77 10.68
N LEU A 103 -9.06 -1.81 11.02
CA LEU A 103 -8.79 -0.64 10.19
C LEU A 103 -8.16 -1.01 8.84
N THR A 104 -7.19 -1.92 8.82
CA THR A 104 -6.55 -2.37 7.57
C THR A 104 -7.57 -3.06 6.67
N GLU A 105 -8.40 -3.93 7.22
CA GLU A 105 -9.44 -4.65 6.47
C GLU A 105 -10.50 -3.69 5.92
N CYS A 106 -10.96 -2.74 6.75
CA CYS A 106 -11.90 -1.70 6.34
C CYS A 106 -11.31 -0.80 5.24
N TRP A 107 -10.06 -0.35 5.39
CA TRP A 107 -9.44 0.58 4.44
C TRP A 107 -9.17 -0.14 3.12
N TYR A 108 -8.70 -1.38 3.17
CA TYR A 108 -8.54 -2.21 1.98
C TYR A 108 -9.88 -2.39 1.24
N GLY A 109 -10.97 -2.67 1.96
CA GLY A 109 -12.30 -2.79 1.36
C GLY A 109 -12.73 -1.52 0.61
N LEU A 110 -12.59 -0.36 1.27
CA LEU A 110 -12.92 0.94 0.67
C LEU A 110 -12.06 1.24 -0.57
N ILE A 111 -10.75 1.01 -0.48
CA ILE A 111 -9.82 1.27 -1.58
C ILE A 111 -10.09 0.31 -2.73
N LYS A 112 -10.21 -1.00 -2.47
CA LYS A 112 -10.46 -2.01 -3.50
C LYS A 112 -11.74 -1.73 -4.28
N ASN A 113 -12.83 -1.46 -3.57
CA ASN A 113 -14.11 -1.14 -4.22
C ASN A 113 -13.99 0.15 -5.04
N GLY A 114 -13.32 1.17 -4.50
CA GLY A 114 -13.11 2.44 -5.20
C GLY A 114 -12.23 2.33 -6.45
N MET A 115 -11.24 1.43 -6.47
CA MET A 115 -10.44 1.16 -7.67
C MET A 115 -11.28 0.64 -8.84
N THR A 116 -12.33 -0.15 -8.55
CA THR A 116 -13.21 -0.75 -9.57
C THR A 116 -14.43 0.09 -9.90
N GLU A 117 -15.05 0.74 -8.90
CA GLU A 117 -16.32 1.46 -9.06
C GLU A 117 -16.12 2.95 -9.37
N GLY A 118 -14.97 3.53 -9.02
CA GLY A 118 -14.71 4.97 -9.15
C GLY A 118 -15.46 5.85 -8.15
N TYR A 119 -16.15 5.25 -7.18
CA TYR A 119 -16.81 5.91 -6.06
C TYR A 119 -16.51 5.18 -4.76
N VAL A 120 -16.55 5.92 -3.65
CA VAL A 120 -16.43 5.33 -2.31
C VAL A 120 -17.44 6.02 -1.39
N GLU A 121 -18.06 5.25 -0.51
CA GLU A 121 -18.88 5.72 0.60
C GLU A 121 -18.58 4.88 1.84
N ALA A 122 -18.80 5.44 3.03
CA ALA A 122 -18.63 4.70 4.26
C ALA A 122 -19.67 5.12 5.30
N ASP A 123 -20.29 4.12 5.94
CA ASP A 123 -21.10 4.27 7.13
C ASP A 123 -20.85 3.07 8.05
N ASN A 124 -19.72 3.10 8.76
CA ASN A 124 -19.31 2.05 9.69
C ASN A 124 -18.65 2.64 10.95
N GLU A 125 -18.29 1.77 11.90
CA GLU A 125 -17.73 2.17 13.19
C GLU A 125 -16.36 2.85 13.11
N HIS A 126 -15.62 2.65 12.02
CA HIS A 126 -14.26 3.18 11.85
C HIS A 126 -14.23 4.51 11.10
N ILE A 127 -15.11 4.70 10.12
CA ILE A 127 -15.16 5.92 9.31
C ILE A 127 -16.54 6.13 8.69
N LYS A 128 -16.98 7.38 8.60
CA LYS A 128 -18.26 7.78 8.00
C LYS A 128 -18.09 8.99 7.08
N PHE A 129 -18.53 8.85 5.83
CA PHE A 129 -18.59 9.94 4.86
C PHE A 129 -19.58 9.62 3.73
N HIS A 130 -20.13 10.67 3.13
CA HIS A 130 -21.06 10.55 2.00
C HIS A 130 -20.36 9.99 0.75
N LYS A 131 -21.14 9.42 -0.17
CA LYS A 131 -20.61 8.92 -1.44
C LYS A 131 -19.88 10.00 -2.22
N VAL A 132 -18.62 9.73 -2.55
CA VAL A 132 -17.76 10.63 -3.33
C VAL A 132 -17.26 9.93 -4.59
N LYS A 133 -17.14 10.69 -5.68
CA LYS A 133 -16.40 10.26 -6.87
C LYS A 133 -14.91 10.38 -6.59
N VAL A 134 -14.15 9.33 -6.89
CA VAL A 134 -12.70 9.34 -6.71
C VAL A 134 -12.03 9.50 -8.06
N ASN A 135 -11.08 10.43 -8.15
CA ASN A 135 -10.36 10.74 -9.38
C ASN A 135 -8.83 10.61 -9.15
N PRO A 136 -8.06 10.19 -10.16
CA PRO A 136 -8.52 9.66 -11.45
C PRO A 136 -9.12 8.24 -11.30
N THR A 137 -9.67 7.69 -12.38
CA THR A 137 -9.99 6.25 -12.43
C THR A 137 -8.69 5.43 -12.43
N ALA A 138 -8.77 4.15 -12.06
CA ALA A 138 -7.65 3.24 -12.27
C ALA A 138 -7.29 3.11 -13.76
N TYR A 139 -6.01 2.91 -14.06
CA TYR A 139 -5.52 2.53 -15.39
C TYR A 139 -5.64 1.02 -15.59
N SER A 140 -5.22 0.27 -14.58
CA SER A 140 -5.35 -1.17 -14.50
C SER A 140 -6.82 -1.54 -14.29
N LYS A 141 -7.33 -2.54 -15.04
CA LYS A 141 -8.77 -2.91 -15.04
C LYS A 141 -9.34 -3.20 -13.65
N SER A 142 -8.52 -3.73 -12.74
CA SER A 142 -8.87 -4.06 -11.36
C SER A 142 -8.16 -3.17 -10.33
N GLY A 143 -7.60 -2.04 -10.75
CA GLY A 143 -6.67 -1.27 -9.94
C GLY A 143 -5.25 -1.84 -9.90
N ALA A 144 -4.34 -1.11 -9.27
CA ALA A 144 -2.96 -1.54 -9.10
C ALA A 144 -2.90 -2.87 -8.30
N PRO A 145 -2.07 -3.86 -8.71
CA PRO A 145 -1.98 -5.14 -7.99
C PRO A 145 -1.60 -4.96 -6.52
N VAL A 146 -2.40 -5.54 -5.62
CA VAL A 146 -2.21 -5.45 -4.17
C VAL A 146 -1.36 -6.61 -3.66
N TYR A 147 -0.43 -6.32 -2.76
CA TYR A 147 0.41 -7.30 -2.06
C TYR A 147 0.26 -7.13 -0.54
N VAL A 148 0.42 -8.21 0.23
CA VAL A 148 0.29 -8.15 1.70
C VAL A 148 1.60 -8.58 2.36
N VAL A 149 2.17 -7.73 3.21
CA VAL A 149 3.22 -8.17 4.14
C VAL A 149 2.54 -8.84 5.32
N ALA A 150 2.65 -10.17 5.38
CA ALA A 150 1.98 -11.00 6.38
C ALA A 150 3.00 -11.63 7.33
N GLU A 151 2.87 -11.31 8.63
CA GLU A 151 3.72 -11.84 9.71
C GLU A 151 2.91 -12.55 10.81
N SER A 152 1.63 -12.86 10.56
CA SER A 152 0.80 -13.64 11.48
C SER A 152 -0.14 -14.53 10.70
N ALA A 153 -0.48 -15.70 11.25
CA ALA A 153 -1.45 -16.63 10.66
C ALA A 153 -2.76 -15.94 10.26
N SER A 154 -3.29 -15.07 11.13
CA SER A 154 -4.51 -14.30 10.82
C SER A 154 -4.38 -13.38 9.60
N THR A 155 -3.20 -12.81 9.35
CA THR A 155 -2.96 -11.98 8.15
C THR A 155 -2.76 -12.86 6.92
N THR A 156 -2.12 -14.02 7.09
CA THR A 156 -2.00 -15.05 6.04
C THR A 156 -3.38 -15.53 5.59
N GLU A 157 -4.26 -15.89 6.54
CA GLU A 157 -5.65 -16.29 6.28
C GLU A 157 -6.43 -15.19 5.57
N TRP A 158 -6.34 -13.95 6.05
CA TRP A 158 -7.00 -12.82 5.43
C TRP A 158 -6.53 -12.57 3.99
N ALA A 159 -5.22 -12.61 3.74
CA ALA A 159 -4.67 -12.48 2.39
C ALA A 159 -5.15 -13.63 1.47
N ALA A 160 -5.19 -14.86 1.99
CA ALA A 160 -5.66 -16.04 1.27
C ALA A 160 -7.16 -15.95 0.90
N GLN A 161 -8.02 -15.51 1.82
CA GLN A 161 -9.45 -15.30 1.57
C GLN A 161 -9.72 -14.30 0.44
N HIS A 162 -8.81 -13.36 0.22
CA HIS A 162 -8.91 -12.34 -0.82
C HIS A 162 -8.12 -12.68 -2.09
N GLY A 163 -7.42 -13.82 -2.13
CA GLY A 163 -6.55 -14.21 -3.24
C GLY A 163 -5.37 -13.26 -3.46
N LEU A 164 -4.86 -12.63 -2.39
CA LEU A 164 -3.79 -11.64 -2.48
C LEU A 164 -2.40 -12.31 -2.34
N PRO A 165 -1.43 -11.96 -3.20
CA PRO A 165 -0.06 -12.41 -3.03
C PRO A 165 0.57 -11.82 -1.76
N MET A 166 1.43 -12.61 -1.12
CA MET A 166 2.15 -12.20 0.08
C MET A 166 3.60 -11.83 -0.21
N ILE A 167 4.13 -10.87 0.55
CA ILE A 167 5.56 -10.60 0.67
C ILE A 167 6.01 -11.28 1.97
N LEU A 168 6.77 -12.37 1.84
CA LEU A 168 7.20 -13.17 2.98
C LEU A 168 8.31 -12.45 3.75
N SER A 169 8.17 -12.38 5.07
CA SER A 169 9.30 -12.05 5.96
C SER A 169 10.50 -12.94 5.65
N TRP A 170 11.70 -12.33 5.63
CA TRP A 170 12.99 -12.97 5.42
C TRP A 170 13.63 -13.49 6.72
N ILE A 171 12.99 -13.21 7.87
CA ILE A 171 13.45 -13.64 9.21
C ILE A 171 12.63 -14.84 9.69
N ILE A 172 11.31 -14.84 9.41
CA ILE A 172 10.39 -15.90 9.85
C ILE A 172 10.37 -17.02 8.81
N ASN A 173 10.65 -18.24 9.24
CA ASN A 173 10.69 -19.41 8.37
C ASN A 173 9.28 -19.76 7.86
N THR A 174 9.17 -20.36 6.67
CA THR A 174 7.87 -20.74 6.08
C THR A 174 7.10 -21.74 6.92
N ASN A 175 7.79 -22.52 7.77
CA ASN A 175 7.16 -23.49 8.66
C ASN A 175 6.51 -22.85 9.91
N GLU A 176 6.73 -21.55 10.13
CA GLU A 176 6.26 -20.79 11.31
C GLU A 176 5.15 -19.78 10.95
N LYS A 177 4.69 -19.77 9.68
CA LYS A 177 3.64 -18.87 9.17
C LYS A 177 2.33 -19.61 8.94
#